data_AF-A0A2C1KVD9-F1
#
_entry.id   AF-A0A2C1KVD9-F1
#
_cell.length_a   1.000
_cell.length_b   1.000
_cell.length_c   1.000
_cell.angle_alpha   90.00
_cell.angle_beta   90.00
_cell.angle_gamma   90.00
#
_symmetry.space_group_name_H-M   'P 1'
#
loop_
_entity.id
_entity.type
_entity.pdbx_description
1 polymer ?
#
loop_
_entity_poly.entity_id
_entity_poly.type
_entity_poly.pdbx_seq_one_letter_code
_entity_poly.pdbx_strand_id
1 'polypeptide(L)' 'MTVEGTKTWKDGNATDRPATIKIDLLQNGNVVDTKEVTAENGWKYTFTNLESYDASGVAYTYTVK' A
#
# COMPACT_ATOMS: atom_id res chain seq x y z
N MET A 1 -1.48 -2.40 -14.09
CA MET A 1 -1.89 -1.27 -13.22
C MET A 1 -0.87 -1.10 -12.11
N THR A 2 -0.75 0.11 -11.56
CA THR A 2 0.11 0.42 -10.41
C THR A 2 -0.74 1.10 -9.33
N VAL A 3 -0.50 0.76 -8.07
CA VAL A 3 -1.04 1.45 -6.90
C VAL A 3 0.13 1.96 -6.06
N GLU A 4 0.20 3.27 -5.87
CA GLU A 4 1.28 3.89 -5.09
C GLU A 4 0.74 4.93 -4.12
N GLY A 5 1.52 5.21 -3.09
CA GLY A 5 1.16 6.22 -2.11
C GLY A 5 2.28 6.53 -1.14
N THR A 6 1.97 7.38 -0.18
CA THR A 6 2.91 7.83 0.85
C THR A 6 2.18 7.96 2.17
N LYS A 7 2.75 7.38 3.24
CA LYS A 7 2.27 7.62 4.59
C LYS A 7 2.73 9.01 5.04
N THR A 8 1.78 9.88 5.32
CA THR A 8 2.04 11.17 5.96
C THR A 8 1.66 11.12 7.44
N TRP A 9 2.55 11.60 8.29
CA TRP A 9 2.32 11.75 9.73
C TRP A 9 1.82 13.18 10.03
N LYS A 10 0.67 13.29 10.70
CA LYS A 10 0.12 14.57 11.19
C LYS A 10 0.19 14.60 12.71
N ASP A 11 1.40 14.44 13.23
CA ASP A 11 1.71 14.20 14.65
C ASP A 11 2.53 15.33 15.29
N GLY A 12 2.70 16.46 14.59
CA GLY A 12 3.54 17.56 15.08
C GLY A 12 5.04 17.26 15.03
N ASN A 13 5.48 16.32 14.17
CA ASN A 13 6.87 15.84 14.09
C ASN A 13 7.34 15.12 15.36
N ALA A 14 6.47 14.26 15.90
CA ALA A 14 6.82 13.34 16.97
C ALA A 14 8.04 12.48 16.60
N THR A 15 8.88 12.17 17.59
CA THR A 15 10.16 11.47 17.41
C THR A 15 10.06 9.96 17.68
N ASP A 16 8.96 9.50 18.26
CA ASP A 16 8.69 8.12 18.69
C ASP A 16 7.92 7.30 17.65
N ARG A 17 8.16 7.58 16.36
CA ARG A 17 7.55 6.82 15.26
C ARG A 17 8.06 5.38 15.23
N PRO A 18 7.22 4.41 14.82
CA PRO A 18 7.71 3.05 14.60
C PRO A 18 8.78 3.03 13.51
N ALA A 19 9.73 2.10 13.60
CA ALA A 19 10.78 1.96 12.59
C ALA A 19 10.24 1.49 11.23
N THR A 20 9.16 0.72 11.24
CA THR A 20 8.49 0.16 10.07
C THR A 20 6.98 0.15 10.27
N ILE A 21 6.24 0.33 9.17
CA ILE A 21 4.81 0.02 9.08
C ILE A 21 4.59 -0.99 7.96
N LYS A 22 3.47 -1.71 8.02
CA LYS A 22 3.03 -2.58 6.94
C LYS A 22 1.82 -1.95 6.26
N ILE A 23 1.86 -1.91 4.94
CA ILE A 23 0.73 -1.52 4.09
C ILE A 23 0.27 -2.76 3.33
N ASP A 24 -0.98 -3.14 3.54
CA ASP A 24 -1.59 -4.25 2.84
C ASP A 24 -2.28 -3.74 1.58
N LEU A 25 -2.03 -4.41 0.44
CA LEU A 25 -2.83 -4.25 -0.77
C LEU A 25 -3.96 -5.28 -0.74
N LEU A 26 -5.19 -4.81 -0.81
CA LEU A 26 -6.37 -5.66 -0.88
C LEU A 26 -6.93 -5.64 -2.31
N GLN A 27 -7.13 -6.83 -2.89
CA GLN A 27 -7.86 -7.05 -4.13
C GLN A 27 -9.23 -7.64 -3.78
N ASN A 28 -10.31 -6.95 -4.13
CA ASN A 28 -11.69 -7.35 -3.80
C ASN A 28 -11.88 -7.66 -2.30
N GLY A 29 -11.18 -6.92 -1.43
CA GLY A 29 -11.24 -7.10 0.03
C GLY A 29 -10.29 -8.17 0.61
N ASN A 30 -9.55 -8.91 -0.22
CA ASN A 30 -8.57 -9.90 0.24
C ASN A 30 -7.15 -9.36 0.12
N VAL A 31 -6.32 -9.57 1.15
CA VAL A 31 -4.89 -9.19 1.09
C VAL A 31 -4.17 -10.04 0.04
N VAL A 32 -3.49 -9.37 -0.89
CA VAL A 32 -2.74 -10.02 -1.99
C VAL A 32 -1.25 -9.69 -2.01
N ASP A 33 -0.84 -8.58 -1.38
CA ASP A 33 0.56 -8.21 -1.17
C ASP A 33 0.67 -7.32 0.08
N THR A 34 1.84 -7.29 0.70
CA THR A 34 2.16 -6.44 1.85
C THR A 34 3.52 -5.79 1.63
N LYS A 35 3.62 -4.47 1.85
CA LYS A 35 4.90 -3.73 1.81
C LYS A 35 5.28 -3.23 3.17
N GLU A 36 6.54 -3.44 3.52
CA GLU A 36 7.16 -2.73 4.64
C GLU A 36 7.59 -1.33 4.17
N VAL A 37 7.23 -0.34 4.99
CA VAL A 37 7.45 1.07 4.70
C VAL A 37 8.18 1.69 5.88
N THR A 38 9.27 2.40 5.59
CA THR A 38 10.21 2.90 6.60
C THR A 38 10.51 4.39 6.37
N ALA A 39 11.20 5.02 7.31
CA ALA A 39 11.71 6.37 7.09
C ALA A 39 12.74 6.41 5.94
N GLU A 40 13.55 5.36 5.77
CA GLU A 40 14.59 5.27 4.74
C GLU A 40 14.02 5.31 3.32
N ASN A 41 12.86 4.68 3.10
CA ASN A 41 12.17 4.72 1.81
C ASN A 41 11.24 5.94 1.65
N GLY A 42 11.36 6.91 2.56
CA GLY A 42 10.57 8.14 2.53
C GLY A 42 9.08 7.91 2.83
N TRP A 43 8.75 6.84 3.55
CA TRP A 43 7.38 6.43 3.84
C TRP A 43 6.52 6.13 2.59
N LYS A 44 7.17 5.73 1.49
CA LYS A 44 6.51 5.47 0.19
C LYS A 44 6.31 3.98 -0.04
N TYR A 45 5.26 3.65 -0.78
CA TYR A 45 5.02 2.30 -1.26
C TYR A 45 4.51 2.33 -2.70
N THR A 46 4.84 1.27 -3.44
CA THR A 46 4.38 1.04 -4.82
C THR A 46 4.12 -0.45 -5.00
N PHE A 47 2.94 -0.77 -5.50
CA PHE A 47 2.56 -2.09 -5.99
C PHE A 47 2.45 -2.02 -7.51
N THR A 48 3.24 -2.81 -8.22
CA THR A 48 3.30 -2.83 -9.68
C THR A 48 2.73 -4.13 -10.24
N ASN A 49 2.54 -4.19 -11.56
CA ASN A 49 2.11 -5.39 -12.28
C ASN A 49 0.76 -5.96 -11.81
N LEU A 50 -0.14 -5.09 -11.35
CA LEU A 50 -1.49 -5.49 -10.95
C LEU A 50 -2.38 -5.65 -12.18
N GLU A 51 -3.11 -6.75 -12.25
CA GLU A 51 -4.15 -6.97 -13.26
C GLU A 51 -5.35 -6.09 -12.98
N SER A 52 -5.98 -5.53 -14.02
CA SER A 52 -7.18 -4.70 -13.83
C SER A 52 -8.49 -5.50 -13.78
N TYR A 53 -8.48 -6.72 -14.32
CA TYR A 53 -9.65 -7.57 -14.49
C TYR A 53 -9.32 -9.02 -14.20
N ASP A 54 -10.32 -9.78 -13.75
CA ASP A 54 -10.21 -11.24 -13.61
C ASP A 54 -10.35 -11.97 -14.95
N ALA A 55 -10.25 -13.31 -14.92
CA ALA A 55 -10.36 -14.15 -16.10
C ALA A 55 -11.73 -14.08 -16.80
N SER A 56 -12.78 -13.60 -16.12
CA SER A 56 -14.11 -13.40 -16.68
C SER A 56 -14.32 -11.98 -17.23
N GLY A 57 -13.30 -11.11 -17.12
CA GLY A 57 -13.37 -9.71 -17.53
C GLY A 57 -14.02 -8.79 -16.50
N VAL A 58 -14.20 -9.22 -15.24
CA VAL A 58 -14.74 -8.38 -14.16
C VAL A 58 -13.61 -7.57 -13.54
N ALA A 59 -13.82 -6.26 -13.36
CA ALA A 59 -12.80 -5.36 -12.83
C ALA A 59 -12.47 -5.66 -11.36
N TYR A 60 -11.18 -5.67 -11.04
CA TYR A 60 -10.72 -5.73 -9.65
C TYR A 60 -10.86 -4.36 -8.97
N THR A 61 -11.28 -4.39 -7.71
CA THR A 61 -11.20 -3.24 -6.81
C THR A 61 -9.97 -3.37 -5.93
N TYR A 62 -9.06 -2.39 -6.00
CA TYR A 62 -7.88 -2.32 -5.15
C TYR A 62 -8.03 -1.27 -4.06
N THR A 63 -7.68 -1.63 -2.83
CA THR A 63 -7.61 -0.71 -1.68
C THR A 63 -6.34 -0.96 -0.89
N VAL A 64 -5.93 0.02 -0.10
CA VAL A 64 -4.76 -0.07 0.79
C VAL A 64 -5.20 0.11 2.24
N LYS A 65 -4.58 -0.65 3.16
CA LYS A 65 -4.88 -0.58 4.60
C LYS A 65 -3.60 -0.48 5.42
#